data_AF-A0A2M8BQN6-F1
#
_entry.id   AF-A0A2M8BQN6-F1
#
_cell.length_a   1.000
_cell.length_b   1.000
_cell.length_c   1.000
_cell.angle_alpha   90.00
_cell.angle_beta   90.00
_cell.angle_gamma   90.00
#
_symmetry.space_group_name_H-M   'P 1'
#
loop_
_entity.id
_entity.type
_entity.pdbx_description
1 polymer ?
#
loop_
_entity_poly.entity_id
_entity_poly.type
_entity_poly.pdbx_seq_one_letter_code
_entity_poly.pdbx_strand_id
1 'polypeptide(L)'
;MKTPNETTAQATEAAPPKKPGRPPKHGAPMPAKYRAAAYRMRRREAASMAHENLKDAAPAVLLAALVRKFKTLANPDPELAPVVRELAGAIIAELCDRYEIPLPRSPGAI
;
A
#
# COMPACT_ATOMS: atom_id res chain seq x y z
N MET A 1 46.99 10.00 15.57
CA MET A 1 45.73 10.05 14.79
C MET A 1 45.03 8.70 14.93
N LYS A 2 43.73 8.72 15.29
CA LYS A 2 42.70 7.65 15.24
C LYS A 2 42.89 6.35 16.06
N THR A 3 42.10 6.24 17.12
CA THR A 3 41.55 4.99 17.71
C THR A 3 40.16 4.70 17.08
N PRO A 4 39.37 3.68 17.50
CA PRO A 4 39.52 2.23 17.29
C PRO A 4 38.19 1.59 16.77
N ASN A 5 38.12 0.31 16.38
CA ASN A 5 36.90 -0.50 16.60
C ASN A 5 37.06 -2.01 16.28
N GLU A 6 37.45 -2.81 17.26
CA GLU A 6 36.97 -4.18 17.39
C GLU A 6 36.68 -4.41 18.86
N THR A 7 35.41 -4.24 19.25
CA THR A 7 34.90 -4.67 20.55
C THR A 7 34.10 -5.94 20.34
N THR A 8 34.75 -7.06 20.59
CA THR A 8 34.10 -8.28 21.09
C THR A 8 33.38 -7.92 22.38
N ALA A 9 32.05 -8.05 22.40
CA ALA A 9 31.29 -8.12 23.64
C ALA A 9 30.05 -8.98 23.42
N GLN A 10 30.16 -10.26 23.80
CA GLN A 10 29.02 -10.94 24.40
C GLN A 10 28.71 -10.22 25.71
N ALA A 11 27.55 -9.61 25.81
CA ALA A 11 26.96 -9.20 27.08
C ALA A 11 25.46 -9.44 26.99
N THR A 12 25.02 -10.49 27.67
CA THR A 12 23.63 -10.72 28.05
C THR A 12 23.13 -9.53 28.84
N GLU A 13 22.30 -8.68 28.24
CA GLU A 13 21.60 -7.63 28.97
C GLU A 13 20.11 -7.95 29.12
N ALA A 14 19.72 -8.04 30.39
CA ALA A 14 18.47 -8.54 30.89
C ALA A 14 17.26 -7.75 30.37
N ALA A 15 16.14 -8.46 30.18
CA ALA A 15 14.86 -7.84 29.93
C ALA A 15 14.52 -6.85 31.06
N PRO A 16 14.06 -5.61 30.74
CA PRO A 16 13.70 -4.64 31.78
C PRO A 16 12.56 -5.20 32.64
N PRO A 17 12.56 -4.94 33.97
CA PRO A 17 11.57 -5.47 34.89
C PRO A 17 10.16 -5.06 34.46
N LYS A 18 9.31 -6.06 34.19
CA LYS A 18 7.92 -5.85 33.79
C LYS A 18 7.15 -5.23 34.96
N LYS A 19 6.53 -4.07 34.74
CA LYS A 19 5.57 -3.49 35.68
C LYS A 19 4.46 -4.53 36.00
N PRO A 20 4.11 -4.74 37.27
CA PRO A 20 3.04 -5.66 37.64
C PRO A 20 1.72 -5.17 37.04
N GLY A 21 0.98 -6.07 36.37
CA GLY A 21 -0.33 -5.77 35.79
C GLY A 21 -0.41 -5.69 34.25
N ARG A 22 0.70 -5.80 33.51
CA ARG A 22 0.61 -5.90 32.04
C ARG A 22 0.28 -7.34 31.65
N PRO A 23 -0.86 -7.63 30.99
CA PRO A 23 -1.18 -8.97 30.53
C PRO A 23 -0.04 -9.49 29.63
N PRO A 24 0.31 -10.78 29.74
CA PRO A 24 1.33 -11.38 28.89
C PRO A 24 0.94 -11.15 27.42
N LYS A 25 1.88 -10.63 26.62
CA LYS A 25 1.71 -10.58 25.16
C LYS A 25 1.66 -12.04 24.67
N HIS A 26 0.47 -12.60 24.54
CA HIS A 26 0.26 -13.89 23.93
C HIS A 26 0.54 -13.76 22.44
N GLY A 27 1.75 -14.12 22.03
CA GLY A 27 2.19 -14.13 20.64
C GLY A 27 3.66 -13.78 20.50
N ALA A 28 4.43 -14.69 19.89
CA ALA A 28 5.78 -14.36 19.45
C ALA A 28 5.70 -13.18 18.45
N PRO A 29 6.58 -12.16 18.56
CA PRO A 29 6.58 -11.07 17.60
C PRO A 29 6.81 -11.64 16.19
N MET A 30 5.93 -11.28 15.24
CA MET A 30 6.03 -11.76 13.87
C MET A 30 7.42 -11.42 13.29
N PRO A 31 8.19 -12.41 12.80
CA PRO A 31 9.52 -12.16 12.27
C PRO A 31 9.47 -11.14 11.12
N ALA A 32 10.54 -10.34 10.97
CA ALA A 32 10.55 -9.18 10.06
C ALA A 32 10.16 -9.54 8.60
N LYS A 33 10.57 -10.72 8.11
CA LYS A 33 10.22 -11.24 6.78
C LYS A 33 8.71 -11.43 6.62
N TYR A 34 8.04 -12.01 7.62
CA TYR A 34 6.58 -12.21 7.60
C TYR A 34 5.82 -10.90 7.73
N ARG A 35 6.34 -9.92 8.49
CA ARG A 35 5.74 -8.57 8.57
C ARG A 35 5.75 -7.85 7.21
N ALA A 36 6.85 -7.91 6.49
CA ALA A 36 6.95 -7.32 5.16
C ALA A 36 5.99 -8.00 4.16
N ALA A 37 5.88 -9.33 4.20
CA ALA A 37 4.94 -10.07 3.36
C ALA A 37 3.48 -9.71 3.68
N ALA A 38 3.10 -9.67 4.96
CA ALA A 38 1.77 -9.27 5.40
C ALA A 38 1.42 -7.84 4.99
N TYR A 39 2.37 -6.91 5.09
CA TYR A 39 2.18 -5.53 4.62
C TYR A 39 1.90 -5.44 3.12
N ARG A 40 2.65 -6.20 2.30
CA ARG A 40 2.42 -6.27 0.84
C ARG A 40 1.05 -6.86 0.52
N MET A 41 0.63 -7.90 1.25
CA MET A 41 -0.68 -8.53 1.08
C MET A 41 -1.82 -7.54 1.38
N ARG A 42 -1.78 -6.85 2.53
CA ARG A 42 -2.79 -5.82 2.88
C ARG A 42 -2.88 -4.71 1.84
N ARG A 43 -1.74 -4.23 1.32
CA ARG A 43 -1.73 -3.24 0.24
C ARG A 43 -2.32 -3.78 -1.06
N ARG A 44 -2.12 -5.07 -1.35
CA ARG A 44 -2.69 -5.75 -2.52
C ARG A 44 -4.21 -5.86 -2.41
N GLU A 45 -4.73 -6.18 -1.23
CA GLU A 45 -6.18 -6.27 -0.95
C GLU A 45 -6.84 -4.88 -1.03
N ALA A 46 -6.23 -3.88 -0.39
CA ALA A 46 -6.68 -2.49 -0.48
C ALA A 46 -6.71 -2.00 -1.93
N ALA A 47 -5.71 -2.34 -2.74
CA ALA A 47 -5.68 -1.97 -4.15
C ALA A 47 -6.75 -2.69 -5.00
N SER A 48 -7.17 -3.90 -4.64
CA SER A 48 -8.31 -4.56 -5.32
C SER A 48 -9.64 -3.87 -5.01
N MET A 49 -9.83 -3.41 -3.78
CA MET A 49 -11.09 -2.77 -3.32
C MET A 49 -11.08 -1.25 -3.44
N ALA A 50 -10.04 -0.66 -4.02
CA ALA A 50 -9.87 0.80 -4.08
C ALA A 50 -11.02 1.52 -4.80
N HIS A 51 -11.69 0.83 -5.73
CA HIS A 51 -12.84 1.35 -6.46
C HIS A 51 -14.10 1.51 -5.61
N GLU A 52 -14.20 0.81 -4.47
CA GLU A 52 -15.34 0.91 -3.54
C GLU A 52 -15.19 2.10 -2.59
N ASN A 53 -13.96 2.57 -2.33
CA ASN A 53 -13.64 3.62 -1.37
C ASN A 53 -12.73 4.68 -2.00
N LEU A 54 -13.08 5.17 -3.19
CA LEU A 54 -12.22 6.07 -3.98
C LEU A 54 -11.76 7.29 -3.17
N LYS A 55 -12.66 7.95 -2.45
CA LYS A 55 -12.39 9.20 -1.69
C LYS A 55 -11.48 9.03 -0.47
N ASP A 56 -11.54 7.88 0.18
CA ASP A 56 -10.79 7.62 1.42
C ASP A 56 -9.51 6.82 1.17
N ALA A 57 -9.37 6.20 -0.01
CA ALA A 57 -8.18 5.44 -0.37
C ALA A 57 -6.94 6.34 -0.43
N ALA A 58 -5.82 5.90 0.14
CA ALA A 58 -4.56 6.63 0.04
C ALA A 58 -4.10 6.74 -1.44
N PRO A 59 -3.43 7.83 -1.86
CA PRO A 59 -2.98 8.00 -3.25
C PRO A 59 -2.14 6.82 -3.78
N ALA A 60 -1.29 6.26 -2.93
CA ALA A 60 -0.45 5.12 -3.28
C ALA A 60 -1.24 3.80 -3.45
N VAL A 61 -2.47 3.71 -2.93
CA VAL A 61 -3.41 2.59 -3.15
C VAL A 61 -4.15 2.80 -4.47
N LEU A 62 -4.60 4.04 -4.76
CA LEU A 62 -5.21 4.42 -6.03
C LEU A 62 -4.27 4.17 -7.22
N LEU A 63 -3.00 4.59 -7.13
CA LEU A 63 -2.00 4.30 -8.16
C LEU A 63 -1.77 2.80 -8.36
N ALA A 64 -1.72 2.02 -7.28
CA ALA A 64 -1.56 0.57 -7.36
C ALA A 64 -2.78 -0.11 -7.99
N ALA A 65 -3.99 0.40 -7.75
CA ALA A 65 -5.22 -0.05 -8.37
C ALA A 65 -5.24 0.29 -9.88
N LEU A 66 -4.84 1.51 -10.26
CA LEU A 66 -4.74 1.95 -11.65
C LEU A 66 -3.79 1.06 -12.46
N VAL A 67 -2.60 0.79 -11.94
CA VAL A 67 -1.62 -0.10 -12.58
C VAL A 67 -2.21 -1.50 -12.82
N ARG A 68 -3.06 -2.00 -11.92
CA ARG A 68 -3.74 -3.29 -12.12
C ARG A 68 -4.76 -3.23 -13.24
N LYS A 69 -5.57 -2.17 -13.31
CA LYS A 69 -6.54 -2.00 -14.39
C LYS A 69 -5.83 -1.94 -15.75
N PHE A 70 -4.70 -1.23 -15.86
CA PHE A 70 -3.88 -1.25 -17.08
C PHE A 70 -3.32 -2.64 -17.42
N LYS A 71 -2.88 -3.41 -16.42
CA LYS A 71 -2.46 -4.81 -16.65
C LYS A 71 -3.62 -5.69 -17.14
N THR A 72 -4.82 -5.51 -16.61
CA THR A 72 -6.02 -6.21 -17.09
C THR A 72 -6.36 -5.82 -18.53
N LEU A 73 -6.22 -4.53 -18.89
CA LEU A 73 -6.45 -4.06 -20.26
C LEU A 73 -5.36 -4.48 -21.26
N ALA A 74 -4.19 -4.92 -20.80
CA ALA A 74 -3.13 -5.41 -21.68
C ALA A 74 -3.49 -6.76 -22.34
N ASN A 75 -4.32 -7.58 -21.67
CA ASN A 75 -4.90 -8.81 -22.22
C ASN A 75 -6.40 -8.79 -21.90
N PRO A 76 -7.18 -7.99 -22.63
CA PRO A 76 -8.56 -7.70 -22.26
C PRO A 76 -9.48 -8.88 -22.56
N ASP A 77 -10.27 -9.27 -21.57
CA ASP A 77 -11.54 -9.95 -21.82
C ASP A 77 -12.50 -8.91 -22.44
N PRO A 78 -13.03 -9.13 -23.66
CA PRO A 78 -13.88 -8.17 -24.35
C PRO A 78 -15.09 -7.71 -23.54
N GLU A 79 -15.68 -8.60 -22.75
CA GLU A 79 -16.87 -8.31 -21.94
C GLU A 79 -16.53 -7.42 -20.73
N LEU A 80 -15.32 -7.57 -20.17
CA LEU A 80 -14.88 -6.83 -18.99
C LEU A 80 -14.13 -5.55 -19.34
N ALA A 81 -13.63 -5.41 -20.56
CA ALA A 81 -12.84 -4.26 -20.98
C ALA A 81 -13.54 -2.90 -20.79
N PRO A 82 -14.84 -2.72 -21.08
CA PRO A 82 -15.55 -1.47 -20.83
C PRO A 82 -15.56 -1.10 -19.34
N VAL A 83 -15.94 -2.04 -18.48
CA VAL A 83 -16.00 -1.85 -17.02
C VAL A 83 -14.61 -1.52 -16.46
N VAL A 84 -13.57 -2.21 -16.92
CA VAL A 84 -12.19 -1.95 -16.47
C VAL A 84 -11.72 -0.54 -16.87
N ARG A 85 -12.12 -0.04 -18.05
CA ARG A 85 -11.83 1.34 -18.49
C ARG A 85 -12.57 2.37 -17.64
N GLU A 86 -13.86 2.15 -17.35
CA GLU A 86 -14.64 3.04 -16.47
C GLU A 86 -14.01 3.15 -15.08
N LEU A 87 -13.65 2.01 -14.49
CA LEU A 87 -12.99 1.98 -13.19
C LEU A 87 -11.61 2.66 -13.21
N ALA A 88 -10.85 2.51 -14.30
CA ALA A 88 -9.60 3.24 -14.46
C ALA A 88 -9.83 4.75 -14.57
N GLY A 89 -10.86 5.17 -15.31
CA GLY A 89 -11.28 6.56 -15.44
C GLY A 89 -11.67 7.19 -14.10
N ALA A 90 -12.45 6.50 -13.27
CA ALA A 90 -12.83 6.97 -11.94
C ALA A 90 -11.61 7.18 -11.02
N ILE A 91 -10.63 6.26 -11.07
CA ILE A 91 -9.39 6.39 -10.31
C ILE A 91 -8.56 7.58 -10.79
N ILE A 92 -8.49 7.80 -12.11
CA ILE A 92 -7.76 8.93 -12.70
C ILE A 92 -8.42 10.25 -12.31
N ALA A 93 -9.75 10.35 -12.42
CA ALA A 93 -10.49 11.54 -12.03
C ALA A 93 -10.26 11.90 -10.56
N GLU A 94 -10.38 10.93 -9.65
CA GLU A 94 -10.13 11.14 -8.22
C GLU A 94 -8.68 11.59 -7.96
N LEU A 95 -7.69 11.02 -8.65
CA LEU A 95 -6.30 11.46 -8.54
C LEU A 95 -6.12 12.89 -9.06
N CYS A 96 -6.72 13.22 -10.20
CA CYS A 96 -6.65 14.56 -10.77
C CYS A 96 -7.30 15.61 -9.86
N ASP A 97 -8.47 15.31 -9.31
CA ASP A 97 -9.20 16.19 -8.40
C ASP A 97 -8.38 16.48 -7.13
N ARG A 98 -7.73 15.47 -6.55
CA ARG A 98 -6.89 15.64 -5.34
C ARG A 98 -5.65 16.49 -5.54
N TYR A 99 -5.08 16.44 -6.73
CA TYR A 99 -3.85 17.14 -7.07
C TYR A 99 -4.11 18.38 -7.93
N GLU A 100 -5.37 18.81 -8.05
CA GLU A 100 -5.82 19.97 -8.82
C GLU A 100 -5.28 19.95 -10.27
N ILE A 101 -5.15 18.75 -10.84
CA ILE A 101 -4.67 18.57 -12.20
C ILE A 101 -5.87 18.76 -13.13
N PRO A 102 -5.90 19.80 -13.98
CA PRO A 102 -7.00 20.00 -14.89
C PRO A 102 -6.99 18.88 -15.94
N LEU A 103 -8.02 18.03 -15.91
CA LEU A 103 -8.23 17.08 -16.98
C LEU A 103 -8.69 17.85 -18.23
N PRO A 104 -8.02 17.69 -19.38
CA PRO A 104 -8.49 18.29 -20.62
C PRO A 104 -9.86 17.69 -20.92
N ARG A 105 -10.90 18.51 -20.86
CA ARG A 105 -12.21 18.14 -21.42
C ARG A 105 -11.98 17.91 -22.90
N SER A 106 -12.36 16.74 -23.42
CA SER A 106 -12.26 16.47 -24.85
C SER A 106 -12.96 17.60 -25.61
N PRO A 107 -12.36 18.15 -26.68
CA PRO A 107 -13.02 19.14 -27.51
C PRO A 107 -14.28 18.49 -28.13
N GLY A 108 -15.45 18.74 -27.55
CA GLY A 108 -16.72 18.13 -27.95
C GLY A 108 -17.68 17.73 -26.82
N ALA A 109 -17.28 17.78 -25.55
CA ALA A 109 -18.22 17.61 -24.44
C ALA A 109 -18.91 18.95 -24.13
N ILE A 110 -20.10 19.17 -24.72
CA ILE A 110 -21.05 20.23 -24.36
C ILE A 110 -21.98 19.73 -23.26
#